data_AF-A0A9Y3RAJ4-F1
#
_entry.id   AF-A0A9Y3RAJ4-F1
#
_cell.length_a   1.000
_cell.length_b   1.000
_cell.length_c   1.000
_cell.angle_alpha   90.00
_cell.angle_beta   90.00
_cell.angle_gamma   90.00
#
_symmetry.space_group_name_H-M   'P 1'
#
loop_
_entity.id
_entity.type
_entity.pdbx_description
1 polymer ?
#
loop_
_entity_poly.entity_id
_entity_poly.type
_entity_poly.pdbx_seq_one_letter_code
_entity_poly.pdbx_strand_id
1 'polypeptide(L)'
;YDCQRLWVAFEQAYVNKDPCNVPVQAYDPLIAAAPFKPQCNKMMFWSKTKVVVHGFTEKRKDCFVTLEDTVLGYALNGLTWCGKKGSNGTFTTGCPRNCENNPVDSFWIRASAAYADVACGDVTAMLSGSTITPFDPTSTFAKVEVTRFKAPKVRSLNVVMVIQKNAKSNCKNASLQKLKKALHTGITYSCKDVPESRIQECGSKPQIACKTCW
;
A
#
# COMPACT_ATOMS: atom_id res chain seq x y z
N TYR A 1 14.76 -16.35 1.22
CA TYR A 1 14.74 -15.78 2.58
C TYR A 1 14.80 -16.93 3.58
N ASP A 2 15.36 -16.70 4.76
CA ASP A 2 15.25 -17.65 5.88
C ASP A 2 13.88 -17.49 6.54
N CYS A 3 12.95 -18.38 6.19
CA CYS A 3 11.57 -18.30 6.65
C CYS A 3 11.44 -18.44 8.18
N GLN A 4 12.30 -19.25 8.81
CA GLN A 4 12.26 -19.46 10.25
C GLN A 4 12.69 -18.19 10.98
N ARG A 5 13.74 -17.53 10.51
CA ARG A 5 14.17 -16.23 11.04
C ARG A 5 13.10 -15.14 10.86
N LEU A 6 12.41 -15.11 9.71
CA LEU A 6 11.31 -14.18 9.49
C LEU A 6 10.13 -14.45 10.42
N TRP A 7 9.77 -15.72 10.63
CA TRP A 7 8.70 -16.10 11.54
C TRP A 7 8.98 -15.66 12.98
N VAL A 8 10.21 -15.88 13.48
CA VAL A 8 10.63 -15.44 14.81
C VAL A 8 10.56 -13.91 14.93
N ALA A 9 11.04 -13.17 13.94
CA ALA A 9 10.98 -11.71 13.94
C ALA A 9 9.54 -11.18 13.88
N PHE A 10 8.65 -11.90 13.19
CA PHE A 10 7.23 -11.58 13.13
C PHE A 10 6.53 -11.80 14.49
N GLU A 11 6.73 -12.95 15.13
CA GLU A 11 6.13 -13.25 16.43
C GLU A 11 6.64 -12.33 17.54
N GLN A 12 7.92 -11.94 17.51
CA GLN A 12 8.52 -10.99 18.46
C GLN A 12 7.77 -9.65 18.51
N ALA A 13 7.09 -9.27 17.43
CA ALA A 13 6.35 -8.02 17.38
C ALA A 13 5.13 -8.01 18.33
N TYR A 14 4.43 -9.13 18.51
CA TYR A 14 3.11 -9.16 19.16
C TYR A 14 2.90 -10.28 20.19
N VAL A 15 3.67 -11.38 20.15
CA VAL A 15 3.51 -12.50 21.09
C VAL A 15 3.81 -12.04 22.52
N ASN A 16 3.04 -12.53 23.48
CA ASN A 16 3.08 -12.11 24.89
C ASN A 16 2.86 -10.60 25.11
N LYS A 17 2.24 -9.90 24.15
CA LYS A 17 1.90 -8.47 24.29
C LYS A 17 0.40 -8.27 24.43
N ASP A 18 0.04 -7.09 24.92
CA ASP A 18 -1.34 -6.61 24.85
C ASP A 18 -1.70 -6.40 23.37
N PRO A 19 -2.73 -7.09 22.85
CA PRO A 19 -3.11 -7.00 21.44
C PRO A 19 -3.63 -5.61 21.01
N CYS A 20 -3.85 -4.68 21.94
CA CYS A 20 -4.19 -3.29 21.64
C CYS A 20 -3.03 -2.30 21.85
N ASN A 21 -1.85 -2.79 22.23
CA ASN A 21 -0.67 -1.96 22.47
C ASN A 21 0.57 -2.57 21.81
N VAL A 22 0.48 -2.83 20.50
CA VAL A 22 1.60 -3.25 19.66
C VAL A 22 2.05 -2.06 18.82
N PRO A 23 3.15 -1.38 19.14
CA PRO A 23 3.57 -0.20 18.39
C PRO A 23 4.06 -0.57 16.98
N VAL A 24 3.94 0.37 16.04
CA VAL A 24 4.40 0.22 14.64
C VAL A 24 5.86 -0.26 14.55
N GLN A 25 6.73 0.25 15.43
CA GLN A 25 8.16 -0.08 15.51
C GLN A 25 8.42 -1.52 15.96
N ALA A 26 7.43 -2.20 16.56
CA ALA A 26 7.58 -3.60 16.93
C ALA A 26 7.90 -4.51 15.72
N TYR A 27 7.54 -4.07 14.51
CA TYR A 27 7.83 -4.77 13.26
C TYR A 27 9.14 -4.34 12.58
N ASP A 28 9.92 -3.41 13.14
CA ASP A 28 11.22 -3.01 12.59
C ASP A 28 12.16 -4.21 12.34
N PRO A 29 12.32 -5.17 13.27
CA PRO A 29 13.17 -6.34 13.05
C PRO A 29 12.71 -7.20 11.86
N LEU A 30 11.38 -7.35 11.67
CA LEU A 30 10.83 -8.10 10.54
C LEU A 30 11.12 -7.41 9.21
N ILE A 31 10.91 -6.08 9.15
CA ILE A 31 11.24 -5.29 7.96
C ILE A 31 12.74 -5.36 7.64
N ALA A 32 13.60 -5.30 8.66
CA ALA A 32 15.04 -5.40 8.49
C ALA A 32 15.48 -6.79 7.99
N ALA A 33 14.75 -7.86 8.37
CA ALA A 33 15.05 -9.22 7.95
C ALA A 33 14.57 -9.53 6.51
N ALA A 34 13.56 -8.81 6.01
CA ALA A 34 13.09 -8.90 4.61
C ALA A 34 12.87 -7.49 4.02
N PRO A 35 13.94 -6.73 3.76
CA PRO A 35 13.82 -5.37 3.27
C PRO A 35 13.21 -5.34 1.87
N PHE A 36 12.28 -4.39 1.65
CA PHE A 36 11.71 -4.19 0.32
C PHE A 36 12.78 -3.67 -0.64
N LYS A 37 12.76 -4.20 -1.88
CA LYS A 37 13.68 -3.77 -2.92
C LYS A 37 13.03 -2.70 -3.79
N PRO A 38 13.74 -1.62 -4.16
CA PRO A 38 13.22 -0.64 -5.11
C PRO A 38 12.88 -1.30 -6.45
N GLN A 39 11.70 -0.99 -6.98
CA GLN A 39 11.23 -1.42 -8.32
C GLN A 39 10.92 -0.18 -9.16
N CYS A 40 11.96 0.59 -9.50
CA CYS A 40 11.78 1.94 -10.04
C CYS A 40 10.87 1.97 -11.28
N ASN A 41 10.01 2.97 -11.35
CA ASN A 41 8.99 3.15 -12.38
C ASN A 41 7.84 2.12 -12.39
N LYS A 42 7.84 1.14 -11.46
CA LYS A 42 6.82 0.08 -11.36
C LYS A 42 6.09 0.06 -10.02
N MET A 43 6.54 0.83 -9.03
CA MET A 43 5.92 0.81 -7.70
C MET A 43 4.54 1.48 -7.73
N MET A 44 3.54 0.72 -7.31
CA MET A 44 2.14 1.11 -7.30
C MET A 44 1.58 1.09 -5.87
N PHE A 45 0.92 2.19 -5.54
CA PHE A 45 0.18 2.41 -4.30
C PHE A 45 -1.31 2.45 -4.63
N TRP A 46 -2.17 2.29 -3.62
CA TRP A 46 -3.60 2.28 -3.86
C TRP A 46 -4.39 2.70 -2.64
N SER A 47 -5.58 3.26 -2.85
CA SER A 47 -6.50 3.62 -1.77
C SER A 47 -7.94 3.40 -2.20
N LYS A 48 -8.65 2.54 -1.45
CA LYS A 48 -10.05 2.15 -1.72
C LYS A 48 -10.26 1.50 -3.10
N THR A 49 -9.23 0.87 -3.66
CA THR A 49 -9.21 0.24 -5.00
C THR A 49 -8.63 -1.18 -5.00
N LYS A 50 -8.57 -1.85 -3.83
CA LYS A 50 -7.95 -3.18 -3.62
C LYS A 50 -8.28 -4.20 -4.72
N VAL A 51 -9.57 -4.37 -5.02
CA VAL A 51 -10.04 -5.36 -6.00
C VAL A 51 -9.54 -5.04 -7.41
N VAL A 52 -9.59 -3.76 -7.80
CA VAL A 52 -9.20 -3.31 -9.15
C VAL A 52 -7.68 -3.40 -9.33
N VAL A 53 -6.92 -2.93 -8.34
CA VAL A 53 -5.46 -2.90 -8.43
C VAL A 53 -4.87 -4.31 -8.48
N HIS A 54 -5.31 -5.22 -7.60
CA HIS A 54 -4.79 -6.59 -7.59
C HIS A 54 -5.31 -7.42 -8.77
N GLY A 55 -6.57 -7.22 -9.19
CA GLY A 55 -7.07 -7.84 -10.42
C GLY A 55 -6.28 -7.45 -11.68
N PHE A 56 -5.63 -6.28 -11.66
CA PHE A 56 -4.69 -5.85 -12.69
C PHE A 56 -3.28 -6.40 -12.46
N THR A 57 -2.67 -6.23 -11.28
CA THR A 57 -1.27 -6.64 -11.05
C THR A 57 -1.05 -8.16 -11.05
N GLU A 58 -2.07 -8.94 -10.68
CA GLU A 58 -2.03 -10.41 -10.78
C GLU A 58 -1.85 -10.87 -12.24
N LYS A 59 -2.49 -10.17 -13.18
CA LYS A 59 -2.43 -10.47 -14.62
C LYS A 59 -1.26 -9.79 -15.32
N ARG A 60 -0.79 -8.65 -14.79
CA ARG A 60 0.25 -7.78 -15.36
C ARG A 60 1.42 -7.58 -14.40
N LYS A 61 2.00 -8.70 -13.95
CA LYS A 61 3.20 -8.73 -13.08
C LYS A 61 4.41 -8.04 -13.71
N ASP A 62 4.41 -7.87 -15.03
CA ASP A 62 5.43 -7.13 -15.78
C ASP A 62 5.34 -5.61 -15.56
N CYS A 63 4.16 -5.09 -15.24
CA CYS A 63 3.88 -3.65 -15.25
C CYS A 63 4.13 -2.97 -13.91
N PHE A 64 3.45 -3.43 -12.87
CA PHE A 64 3.43 -2.75 -11.57
C PHE A 64 3.50 -3.73 -10.43
N VAL A 65 4.05 -3.25 -9.32
CA VAL A 65 4.26 -4.00 -8.08
C VAL A 65 3.56 -3.23 -6.97
N THR A 66 2.71 -3.90 -6.22
CA THR A 66 2.09 -3.40 -4.99
C THR A 66 2.85 -3.93 -3.77
N LEU A 67 2.52 -3.42 -2.58
CA LEU A 67 3.08 -3.95 -1.34
C LEU A 67 2.77 -5.45 -1.20
N GLU A 68 1.57 -5.86 -1.59
CA GLU A 68 1.09 -7.24 -1.53
C GLU A 68 1.80 -8.18 -2.51
N ASP A 69 2.54 -7.65 -3.49
CA ASP A 69 3.39 -8.45 -4.39
C ASP A 69 4.80 -8.72 -3.81
N THR A 70 5.13 -8.11 -2.67
CA THR A 70 6.38 -8.35 -1.93
C THR A 70 6.27 -9.59 -1.03
N VAL A 71 7.39 -10.16 -0.58
CA VAL A 71 7.36 -11.37 0.27
C VAL A 71 6.55 -11.19 1.55
N LEU A 72 6.74 -10.08 2.27
CA LEU A 72 5.99 -9.82 3.51
C LEU A 72 4.53 -9.48 3.23
N GLY A 73 4.27 -8.65 2.21
CA GLY A 73 2.90 -8.29 1.84
C GLY A 73 2.10 -9.50 1.39
N TYR A 74 2.68 -10.35 0.54
CA TYR A 74 2.05 -11.59 0.05
C TYR A 74 1.73 -12.56 1.20
N ALA A 75 2.72 -12.83 2.06
CA ALA A 75 2.58 -13.81 3.15
C ALA A 75 1.53 -13.42 4.20
N LEU A 76 1.31 -12.11 4.41
CA LEU A 76 0.43 -11.59 5.47
C LEU A 76 -0.88 -10.99 4.95
N ASN A 77 -1.10 -10.97 3.63
CA ASN A 77 -2.32 -10.42 3.03
C ASN A 77 -3.56 -11.19 3.48
N GLY A 78 -4.55 -10.46 3.99
CA GLY A 78 -5.83 -11.02 4.41
C GLY A 78 -5.80 -11.82 5.71
N LEU A 79 -4.64 -11.95 6.36
CA LEU A 79 -4.52 -12.64 7.64
C LEU A 79 -4.91 -11.72 8.82
N THR A 80 -5.26 -12.34 9.93
CA THR A 80 -5.47 -11.68 11.23
C THR A 80 -4.69 -12.44 12.28
N TRP A 81 -3.95 -11.70 13.10
CA TRP A 81 -3.14 -12.27 14.18
C TRP A 81 -3.11 -11.33 15.36
N CYS A 82 -2.91 -11.87 16.55
CA CYS A 82 -2.62 -11.12 17.76
C CYS A 82 -1.95 -12.00 18.82
N GLY A 83 -1.33 -11.34 19.80
CA GLY A 83 -0.84 -12.00 21.00
C GLY A 83 -1.83 -11.86 22.16
N LYS A 84 -1.46 -12.44 23.30
CA LYS A 84 -2.14 -12.23 24.57
C LYS A 84 -1.09 -12.13 25.65
N LYS A 85 -1.19 -11.11 26.52
CA LYS A 85 -0.28 -10.95 27.66
C LYS A 85 -0.31 -12.22 28.53
N GLY A 86 0.87 -12.74 28.86
CA GLY A 86 1.05 -14.00 29.58
C GLY A 86 0.94 -15.27 28.71
N SER A 87 0.82 -15.13 27.38
CA SER A 87 0.75 -16.26 26.45
C SER A 87 1.87 -16.18 25.41
N ASN A 88 2.47 -17.33 25.11
CA ASN A 88 3.49 -17.48 24.06
C ASN A 88 2.89 -17.89 22.71
N GLY A 89 1.57 -17.85 22.56
CA GLY A 89 0.87 -18.25 21.34
C GLY A 89 0.47 -17.07 20.44
N THR A 90 0.37 -17.36 19.15
CA THR A 90 -0.31 -16.54 18.16
C THR A 90 -1.80 -16.92 18.10
N PHE A 91 -2.69 -15.94 18.18
CA PHE A 91 -4.14 -16.12 18.07
C PHE A 91 -4.64 -15.52 16.76
N THR A 92 -5.56 -16.21 16.08
CA THR A 92 -6.20 -15.73 14.82
C THR A 92 -7.68 -15.40 15.01
N THR A 93 -8.22 -15.68 16.20
CA THR A 93 -9.59 -15.40 16.61
C THR A 93 -9.57 -14.58 17.91
N GLY A 94 -10.63 -13.80 18.16
CA GLY A 94 -10.72 -12.96 19.35
C GLY A 94 -9.74 -11.77 19.36
N CYS A 95 -9.13 -11.44 18.22
CA CYS A 95 -8.23 -10.30 18.11
C CYS A 95 -9.02 -8.98 18.05
N PRO A 96 -8.71 -8.00 18.91
CA PRO A 96 -9.37 -6.71 18.87
C PRO A 96 -8.99 -5.94 17.60
N ARG A 97 -10.00 -5.35 16.94
CA ARG A 97 -9.80 -4.47 15.78
C ARG A 97 -10.06 -2.99 16.07
N ASN A 98 -10.89 -2.70 17.07
CA ASN A 98 -11.27 -1.33 17.42
C ASN A 98 -10.34 -0.78 18.52
N CYS A 99 -9.04 -0.82 18.28
CA CYS A 99 -8.06 -0.16 19.15
C CYS A 99 -6.88 0.39 18.35
N GLU A 100 -6.27 1.44 18.90
CA GLU A 100 -5.35 2.33 18.19
C GLU A 100 -4.14 1.59 17.61
N ASN A 101 -3.53 0.69 18.38
CA ASN A 101 -2.29 0.00 18.02
C ASN A 101 -2.48 -1.52 18.04
N ASN A 102 -3.43 -2.03 17.24
CA ASN A 102 -3.53 -3.46 17.02
C ASN A 102 -2.36 -3.96 16.14
N PRO A 103 -1.94 -5.23 16.27
CA PRO A 103 -0.78 -5.78 15.58
C PRO A 103 -0.91 -5.78 14.06
N VAL A 104 -2.12 -5.97 13.51
CA VAL A 104 -2.33 -6.04 12.06
C VAL A 104 -2.15 -4.64 11.45
N ASP A 105 -2.81 -3.63 12.00
CA ASP A 105 -2.69 -2.26 11.49
C ASP A 105 -1.27 -1.73 11.68
N SER A 106 -0.64 -2.03 12.81
CA SER A 106 0.75 -1.63 13.07
C SER A 106 1.73 -2.24 12.08
N PHE A 107 1.52 -3.50 11.69
CA PHE A 107 2.30 -4.13 10.63
C PHE A 107 2.10 -3.43 9.29
N TRP A 108 0.84 -3.21 8.85
CA TRP A 108 0.57 -2.61 7.55
C TRP A 108 1.06 -1.16 7.48
N ILE A 109 0.92 -0.37 8.55
CA ILE A 109 1.52 0.96 8.64
C ILE A 109 3.05 0.88 8.49
N ARG A 110 3.68 -0.07 9.18
CA ARG A 110 5.14 -0.21 9.13
C ARG A 110 5.63 -0.69 7.76
N ALA A 111 4.91 -1.61 7.13
CA ALA A 111 5.21 -2.16 5.82
C ALA A 111 5.01 -1.11 4.72
N SER A 112 3.88 -0.38 4.74
CA SER A 112 3.63 0.78 3.87
C SER A 112 4.73 1.83 3.99
N ALA A 113 5.20 2.12 5.21
CA ALA A 113 6.32 3.03 5.43
C ALA A 113 7.58 2.57 4.70
N ALA A 114 8.04 1.33 4.96
CA ALA A 114 9.26 0.83 4.31
C ALA A 114 9.11 0.69 2.79
N TYR A 115 7.91 0.36 2.30
CA TYR A 115 7.65 0.27 0.87
C TYR A 115 7.75 1.65 0.21
N ALA A 116 7.19 2.68 0.84
CA ALA A 116 7.31 4.05 0.37
C ALA A 116 8.75 4.61 0.48
N ASP A 117 9.52 4.21 1.49
CA ASP A 117 10.93 4.64 1.63
C ASP A 117 11.81 4.14 0.47
N VAL A 118 11.48 2.99 -0.12
CA VAL A 118 12.20 2.45 -1.29
C VAL A 118 11.62 2.90 -2.64
N ALA A 119 10.58 3.74 -2.64
CA ALA A 119 10.00 4.34 -3.83
C ALA A 119 11.05 5.06 -4.69
N CYS A 120 11.00 4.85 -6.02
CA CYS A 120 11.91 5.50 -6.96
C CYS A 120 11.34 5.61 -8.38
N GLY A 121 11.83 6.61 -9.12
CA GLY A 121 11.40 6.90 -10.49
C GLY A 121 9.97 7.44 -10.52
N ASP A 122 9.19 6.98 -11.50
CA ASP A 122 7.76 7.31 -11.60
C ASP A 122 6.93 6.33 -10.77
N VAL A 123 6.33 6.80 -9.69
CA VAL A 123 5.41 5.96 -8.90
C VAL A 123 3.96 6.20 -9.32
N THR A 124 3.13 5.18 -9.16
CA THR A 124 1.71 5.23 -9.55
C THR A 124 0.83 5.07 -8.31
N ALA A 125 -0.26 5.81 -8.21
CA ALA A 125 -1.29 5.58 -7.19
C ALA A 125 -2.66 5.39 -7.82
N MET A 126 -3.31 4.26 -7.54
CA MET A 126 -4.67 3.98 -7.99
C MET A 126 -5.69 4.42 -6.93
N LEU A 127 -6.45 5.49 -7.21
CA LEU A 127 -7.43 6.06 -6.29
C LEU A 127 -8.86 5.82 -6.76
N SER A 128 -9.82 5.80 -5.83
CA SER A 128 -11.22 5.49 -6.13
C SER A 128 -12.06 6.74 -6.42
N GLY A 129 -12.55 6.86 -7.65
CA GLY A 129 -13.55 7.86 -8.05
C GLY A 129 -14.94 7.62 -7.45
N SER A 130 -15.20 6.45 -6.88
CA SER A 130 -16.47 6.10 -6.22
C SER A 130 -16.63 6.72 -4.83
N THR A 131 -15.59 7.40 -4.35
CA THR A 131 -15.58 8.11 -3.06
C THR A 131 -15.71 9.61 -3.28
N ILE A 132 -16.30 10.33 -2.32
CA ILE A 132 -16.40 11.82 -2.39
C ILE A 132 -15.02 12.46 -2.17
N THR A 133 -14.14 11.77 -1.44
CA THR A 133 -12.79 12.22 -1.07
C THR A 133 -11.77 11.15 -1.46
N PRO A 134 -11.32 11.11 -2.74
CA PRO A 134 -10.33 10.14 -3.21
C PRO A 134 -9.00 10.18 -2.45
N PHE A 135 -8.58 11.38 -2.05
CA PHE A 135 -7.42 11.58 -1.18
C PHE A 135 -7.88 11.92 0.23
N ASP A 136 -8.05 10.87 1.03
CA ASP A 136 -8.43 10.96 2.43
C ASP A 136 -7.18 11.20 3.31
N PRO A 137 -7.05 12.37 3.98
CA PRO A 137 -5.90 12.67 4.84
C PRO A 137 -5.73 11.72 6.02
N THR A 138 -6.72 10.87 6.31
CA THR A 138 -6.63 9.85 7.35
C THR A 138 -6.14 8.50 6.87
N SER A 139 -6.07 8.28 5.55
CA SER A 139 -5.62 7.02 4.97
C SER A 139 -4.13 6.76 5.14
N THR A 140 -3.73 5.48 5.12
CA THR A 140 -2.31 5.07 5.08
C THR A 140 -1.57 5.71 3.92
N PHE A 141 -2.18 5.76 2.73
CA PHE A 141 -1.59 6.42 1.57
C PHE A 141 -1.24 7.88 1.87
N ALA A 142 -2.15 8.64 2.49
CA ALA A 142 -1.91 10.04 2.80
C ALA A 142 -0.92 10.27 3.96
N LYS A 143 -1.11 9.57 5.10
CA LYS A 143 -0.34 9.80 6.33
C LYS A 143 1.07 9.21 6.27
N VAL A 144 1.20 8.06 5.63
CA VAL A 144 2.41 7.23 5.71
C VAL A 144 3.18 7.26 4.40
N GLU A 145 2.52 6.96 3.29
CA GLU A 145 3.22 6.66 2.03
C GLU A 145 3.64 7.94 1.30
N VAL A 146 2.71 8.87 1.09
CA VAL A 146 2.98 10.13 0.36
C VAL A 146 4.06 10.97 1.04
N THR A 147 4.11 11.00 2.36
CA THR A 147 5.08 11.80 3.13
C THR A 147 6.52 11.28 3.00
N ARG A 148 6.67 10.03 2.55
CA ARG A 148 7.95 9.33 2.36
C ARG A 148 8.51 9.41 0.96
N PHE A 149 7.72 9.86 -0.02
CA PHE A 149 8.26 10.13 -1.35
C PHE A 149 9.22 11.33 -1.28
N LYS A 150 10.48 11.11 -1.66
CA LYS A 150 11.52 12.15 -1.68
C LYS A 150 12.12 12.32 -3.07
N ALA A 151 12.19 13.57 -3.53
CA ALA A 151 12.98 13.93 -4.70
C ALA A 151 14.48 13.94 -4.33
N PRO A 152 15.39 13.67 -5.29
CA PRO A 152 15.15 13.32 -6.69
C PRO A 152 14.86 11.82 -6.91
N LYS A 153 14.87 11.00 -5.84
CA LYS A 153 14.69 9.54 -5.94
C LYS A 153 13.34 9.19 -6.57
N VAL A 154 12.26 9.81 -6.10
CA VAL A 154 10.95 9.81 -6.76
C VAL A 154 10.88 11.02 -7.68
N ARG A 155 10.62 10.78 -8.96
CA ARG A 155 10.52 11.83 -10.00
C ARG A 155 9.09 12.30 -10.19
N SER A 156 8.13 11.36 -10.23
CA SER A 156 6.72 11.71 -10.41
C SER A 156 5.79 10.79 -9.62
N LEU A 157 4.64 11.33 -9.24
CA LEU A 157 3.47 10.58 -8.81
C LEU A 157 2.40 10.68 -9.89
N ASN A 158 2.05 9.54 -10.49
CA ASN A 158 0.98 9.40 -11.47
C ASN A 158 -0.27 8.84 -10.79
N VAL A 159 -1.30 9.65 -10.64
CA VAL A 159 -2.58 9.20 -10.11
C VAL A 159 -3.43 8.61 -11.22
N VAL A 160 -3.85 7.36 -11.04
CA VAL A 160 -4.87 6.70 -11.87
C VAL A 160 -6.18 6.73 -11.07
N MET A 161 -7.08 7.62 -11.46
CA MET A 161 -8.40 7.73 -10.84
C MET A 161 -9.34 6.72 -11.48
N VAL A 162 -9.74 5.71 -10.72
CA VAL A 162 -10.66 4.65 -11.21
C VAL A 162 -12.07 5.20 -11.27
N ILE A 163 -12.60 5.32 -12.48
CA ILE A 163 -13.96 5.79 -12.75
C ILE A 163 -14.88 4.58 -12.94
N GLN A 164 -15.76 4.36 -11.98
CA GLN A 164 -16.84 3.36 -12.04
C GLN A 164 -18.16 4.05 -12.43
N LYS A 165 -19.19 3.27 -12.77
CA LYS A 165 -20.51 3.81 -13.20
C LYS A 165 -21.13 4.78 -12.19
N ASN A 166 -20.87 4.59 -10.90
CA ASN A 166 -21.36 5.39 -9.79
C ASN A 166 -20.28 6.35 -9.23
N ALA A 167 -19.32 6.77 -10.06
CA ALA A 167 -18.27 7.70 -9.66
C ALA A 167 -18.86 8.99 -9.07
N LYS A 168 -18.35 9.36 -7.89
CA LYS A 168 -18.70 10.58 -7.14
C LYS A 168 -17.64 11.66 -7.28
N SER A 169 -16.49 11.31 -7.85
CA SER A 169 -15.33 12.18 -7.99
C SER A 169 -14.44 11.76 -9.16
N ASN A 170 -13.46 12.60 -9.46
CA ASN A 170 -12.51 12.45 -10.56
C ASN A 170 -11.23 13.23 -10.26
N CYS A 171 -10.33 13.35 -11.23
CA CYS A 171 -9.05 14.08 -11.11
C CYS A 171 -9.19 15.59 -10.82
N LYS A 172 -10.39 16.18 -10.93
CA LYS A 172 -10.66 17.58 -10.57
C LYS A 172 -11.07 17.75 -9.10
N ASN A 173 -11.23 16.66 -8.35
CA ASN A 173 -11.67 16.72 -6.96
C ASN A 173 -10.71 17.51 -6.07
N ALA A 174 -11.26 18.38 -5.21
CA ALA A 174 -10.48 19.29 -4.37
C ALA A 174 -9.54 18.57 -3.37
N SER A 175 -9.84 17.32 -2.98
CA SER A 175 -8.95 16.55 -2.10
C SER A 175 -7.56 16.31 -2.73
N LEU A 176 -7.47 16.24 -4.06
CA LEU A 176 -6.20 16.06 -4.76
C LEU A 176 -5.28 17.29 -4.68
N GLN A 177 -5.83 18.47 -4.36
CA GLN A 177 -4.99 19.65 -4.06
C GLN A 177 -4.22 19.45 -2.74
N LYS A 178 -4.80 18.74 -1.77
CA LYS A 178 -4.10 18.38 -0.53
C LYS A 178 -2.98 17.38 -0.82
N LEU A 179 -3.21 16.42 -1.72
CA LEU A 179 -2.16 15.50 -2.18
C LEU A 179 -0.99 16.25 -2.81
N LYS A 180 -1.27 17.15 -3.77
CA LYS A 180 -0.23 17.98 -4.41
C LYS A 180 0.59 18.77 -3.41
N LYS A 181 -0.06 19.36 -2.40
CA LYS A 181 0.62 20.12 -1.33
C LYS A 181 1.44 19.25 -0.38
N ALA A 182 1.03 17.99 -0.17
CA ALA A 182 1.73 17.04 0.69
C ALA A 182 2.95 16.40 0.01
N LEU A 183 3.04 16.45 -1.32
CA LEU A 183 4.18 15.93 -2.07
C LEU A 183 5.44 16.75 -1.80
N HIS A 184 6.56 16.04 -1.64
CA HIS A 184 7.87 16.67 -1.52
C HIS A 184 8.17 17.53 -2.77
N THR A 185 8.71 18.72 -2.55
CA THR A 185 9.10 19.64 -3.63
C THR A 185 10.03 18.93 -4.63
N GLY A 186 9.77 19.13 -5.92
CA GLY A 186 10.50 18.49 -7.01
C GLY A 186 9.88 17.19 -7.53
N ILE A 187 8.84 16.65 -6.90
CA ILE A 187 8.07 15.53 -7.46
C ILE A 187 6.98 16.07 -8.38
N THR A 188 6.99 15.65 -9.64
CA THR A 188 5.94 15.98 -10.61
C THR A 188 4.65 15.23 -10.31
N TYR A 189 3.51 15.92 -10.32
CA TYR A 189 2.21 15.31 -10.14
C TYR A 189 1.45 15.22 -11.46
N SER A 190 0.83 14.07 -11.73
CA SER A 190 -0.16 13.91 -12.79
C SER A 190 -1.40 13.14 -12.29
N CYS A 191 -2.53 13.31 -12.96
CA CYS A 191 -3.75 12.55 -12.68
C CYS A 191 -4.50 12.27 -13.98
N LYS A 192 -4.96 11.03 -14.15
CA LYS A 192 -5.82 10.62 -15.26
C LYS A 192 -7.06 9.89 -14.77
N ASP A 193 -8.21 10.28 -15.30
CA ASP A 193 -9.47 9.58 -15.12
C ASP A 193 -9.50 8.36 -16.05
N VAL A 194 -9.63 7.17 -15.49
CA VAL A 194 -9.54 5.91 -16.24
C VAL A 194 -10.76 5.05 -15.93
N PRO A 195 -11.59 4.69 -16.92
CA PRO A 195 -12.67 3.75 -16.72
C PRO A 195 -12.16 2.40 -16.19
N GLU A 196 -12.84 1.81 -15.20
CA GLU A 196 -12.45 0.50 -14.68
C GLU A 196 -12.35 -0.57 -15.78
N SER A 197 -13.24 -0.52 -16.78
CA SER A 197 -13.23 -1.42 -17.93
C SER A 197 -11.92 -1.33 -18.73
N ARG A 198 -11.31 -0.14 -18.84
CA ARG A 198 -10.01 0.04 -19.49
C ARG A 198 -8.89 -0.63 -18.71
N ILE A 199 -8.92 -0.53 -17.38
CA ILE A 199 -7.95 -1.20 -16.49
C ILE A 199 -8.07 -2.73 -16.64
N GLN A 200 -9.31 -3.25 -16.64
CA GLN A 200 -9.58 -4.67 -16.82
C GLN A 200 -9.15 -5.18 -18.21
N GLU A 201 -9.39 -4.39 -19.27
CA GLU A 201 -8.91 -4.68 -20.62
C GLU A 201 -7.38 -4.79 -20.62
N CYS A 202 -6.71 -3.81 -20.03
CA CYS A 202 -5.25 -3.79 -19.93
C CYS A 202 -4.68 -4.97 -19.15
N GLY A 203 -5.39 -5.40 -18.11
CA GLY A 203 -5.08 -6.61 -17.36
C GLY A 203 -5.12 -7.86 -18.24
N SER A 204 -6.07 -7.93 -19.17
CA SER A 204 -6.34 -9.13 -19.97
C SER A 204 -5.57 -9.17 -21.31
N LYS A 205 -4.89 -8.08 -21.68
CA LYS A 205 -4.20 -7.92 -22.97
C LYS A 205 -2.72 -7.56 -22.77
N PRO A 206 -1.81 -8.55 -22.63
CA PRO A 206 -0.39 -8.30 -22.35
C PRO A 206 0.34 -7.52 -23.46
N GLN A 207 -0.19 -7.52 -24.70
CA GLN A 207 0.31 -6.72 -25.81
C GLN A 207 0.16 -5.21 -25.60
N ILE A 208 -0.75 -4.77 -24.73
CA ILE A 208 -0.87 -3.36 -24.38
C ILE A 208 0.30 -3.01 -23.45
N ALA A 209 1.18 -2.12 -23.90
CA ALA A 209 2.30 -1.63 -23.10
C ALA A 209 1.81 -1.03 -21.77
N CYS A 210 2.51 -1.30 -20.67
CA CYS A 210 2.10 -0.87 -19.34
C CYS A 210 1.81 0.64 -19.22
N LYS A 211 2.59 1.47 -19.91
CA LYS A 211 2.44 2.94 -19.91
C LYS A 211 1.21 3.44 -20.68
N THR A 212 0.60 2.61 -21.53
CA THR A 212 -0.59 2.97 -22.33
C THR A 212 -1.90 2.47 -21.70
N CYS A 213 -1.82 1.89 -20.51
CA CYS A 213 -3.00 1.52 -19.74
C CYS A 213 -3.79 2.71 -19.20
N TRP A 214 -3.16 3.89 -19.16
CA TRP A 214 -3.78 5.16 -18.78
C TRP A 214 -3.13 6.34 -19.49
#